data_AF-A0A1X6P558-F1
#
_entry.id   AF-A0A1X6P558-F1
#
_cell.length_a   1.000
_cell.length_b   1.000
_cell.length_c   1.000
_cell.angle_alpha   90.00
_cell.angle_beta   90.00
_cell.angle_gamma   90.00
#
_symmetry.space_group_name_H-M   'P 1'
#
loop_
_entity.id
_entity.type
_entity.pdbx_description
1 polymer ?
#
loop_
_entity_poly.entity_id
_entity_poly.type
_entity_poly.pdbx_seq_one_letter_code
_entity_poly.pdbx_strand_id
1 'polypeptide(L)'
;MLSVSSLVLQSAAFAPLHPSTPSRTLCADGAAVRDLRVTLELEGVRVFDKGVRCVPLMGYESSSTWETALDEYAKGTPKTAALRIIEQHQFGSLWRLREPDAVQRKRLINKHSRLSPLYDAFEKVYSERGRVVGVSGVLTILKGRWSGVKSSARVIREMGEAYLGKKKTT
;
A
#
# COMPACT_ATOMS: atom_id res chain seq x y z
N MET A 1 34.94 41.16 -49.10
CA MET A 1 34.30 39.84 -49.24
C MET A 1 34.51 39.07 -47.95
N LEU A 2 33.40 38.62 -47.35
CA LEU A 2 33.31 37.99 -46.03
C LEU A 2 33.98 36.62 -46.02
N SER A 3 34.70 36.25 -44.94
CA SER A 3 35.06 34.85 -44.71
C SER A 3 35.20 34.49 -43.22
N VAL A 4 34.13 33.84 -42.75
CA VAL A 4 34.05 32.73 -41.79
C VAL A 4 34.59 32.94 -40.36
N SER A 5 33.70 33.37 -39.47
CA SER A 5 33.79 33.14 -38.03
C SER A 5 33.65 31.65 -37.73
N SER A 6 34.72 31.03 -37.21
CA SER A 6 34.67 29.66 -36.70
C SER A 6 33.90 29.63 -35.37
N LEU A 7 32.73 28.99 -35.38
CA LEU A 7 32.01 28.61 -34.17
C LEU A 7 32.82 27.51 -33.46
N VAL A 8 33.42 27.82 -32.32
CA VAL A 8 33.92 26.80 -31.40
C VAL A 8 32.70 26.16 -30.75
N LEU A 9 32.37 24.94 -31.19
CA LEU A 9 31.39 24.08 -30.55
C LEU A 9 32.00 23.64 -29.21
N GLN A 10 31.65 24.33 -28.11
CA GLN A 10 32.01 23.89 -26.77
C GLN A 10 31.14 22.66 -26.43
N SER A 11 31.70 21.47 -26.61
CA SER A 11 31.13 20.22 -26.11
C SER A 11 31.14 20.28 -24.59
N ALA A 12 29.99 20.63 -24.00
CA ALA A 12 29.79 20.52 -22.56
C ALA A 12 29.77 19.02 -22.21
N ALA A 13 30.91 18.51 -21.75
CA ALA A 13 30.99 17.20 -21.13
C ALA A 13 30.03 17.16 -19.93
N PHE A 14 28.93 16.42 -20.08
CA PHE A 14 27.98 16.17 -19.00
C PHE A 14 28.70 15.26 -17.99
N ALA A 15 29.32 15.87 -16.98
CA ALA A 15 29.85 15.12 -15.85
C ALA A 15 28.70 14.31 -15.22
N PRO A 16 28.91 13.04 -14.85
CA PRO A 16 27.88 12.29 -14.16
C PRO A 16 27.64 12.98 -12.81
N LEU A 17 26.48 13.64 -12.68
CA LEU A 17 25.96 14.08 -11.39
C LEU A 17 26.10 12.90 -10.43
N HIS A 18 26.78 13.13 -9.31
CA HIS A 18 27.08 12.18 -8.24
C HIS A 18 26.02 11.07 -8.15
N PRO A 19 26.39 9.78 -7.97
CA PRO A 19 25.40 8.75 -7.71
C PRO A 19 24.59 9.21 -6.51
N SER A 20 23.34 9.58 -6.77
CA SER A 20 22.46 10.16 -5.76
C SER A 20 22.41 9.19 -4.59
N THR A 21 23.05 9.55 -3.48
CA THR A 21 23.05 8.71 -2.29
C THR A 21 21.58 8.47 -1.94
N PRO A 22 21.13 7.21 -1.87
CA PRO A 22 19.74 6.91 -1.55
C PRO A 22 19.38 7.53 -0.20
N SER A 23 18.17 8.06 -0.08
CA SER A 23 17.71 8.58 1.20
C SER A 23 17.71 7.47 2.25
N ARG A 24 18.00 7.84 3.51
CA ARG A 24 17.99 6.90 4.63
C ARG A 24 16.68 6.11 4.74
N THR A 25 15.56 6.76 4.43
CA THR A 25 14.22 6.13 4.38
C THR A 25 14.14 5.04 3.32
N LEU A 26 14.65 5.26 2.10
CA LEU A 26 14.62 4.23 1.04
C LEU A 26 15.46 3.01 1.40
N CYS A 27 16.62 3.23 2.04
CA CYS A 27 17.45 2.13 2.52
C CYS A 27 16.75 1.34 3.64
N ALA A 28 16.08 2.02 4.57
CA ALA A 28 15.33 1.38 5.66
C ALA A 28 14.13 0.58 5.12
N ASP A 29 13.35 1.15 4.20
CA ASP A 29 12.26 0.46 3.53
C ASP A 29 12.77 -0.82 2.86
N GLY A 30 13.87 -0.73 2.11
CA GLY A 30 14.41 -1.89 1.40
C GLY A 30 14.98 -2.97 2.32
N ALA A 31 15.52 -2.60 3.48
CA ALA A 31 15.92 -3.57 4.50
C ALA A 31 14.69 -4.28 5.10
N ALA A 32 13.66 -3.53 5.47
CA ALA A 32 12.43 -4.08 6.03
C ALA A 32 11.73 -5.05 5.06
N VAL A 33 11.69 -4.76 3.76
CA VAL A 33 11.15 -5.72 2.76
C VAL A 33 11.93 -7.02 2.72
N ARG A 34 13.27 -6.95 2.83
CA ARG A 34 14.12 -8.16 2.83
C ARG A 34 13.91 -8.97 4.08
N ASP A 35 13.82 -8.32 5.25
CA ASP A 35 13.53 -9.00 6.51
C ASP A 35 12.18 -9.71 6.47
N LEU A 36 11.13 -9.06 5.94
CA LEU A 36 9.81 -9.69 5.79
C LEU A 36 9.79 -10.88 4.83
N ARG A 37 10.71 -10.93 3.86
CA ARG A 37 10.87 -12.13 3.01
C ARG A 37 11.54 -13.26 3.78
N VAL A 38 12.51 -12.93 4.64
CA VAL A 38 13.18 -13.91 5.49
C VAL A 38 12.22 -14.50 6.52
N THR A 39 11.31 -13.69 7.08
CA THR A 39 10.26 -14.15 8.01
C THR A 39 9.07 -14.82 7.33
N LEU A 40 9.11 -14.96 6.00
CA LEU A 40 8.04 -15.51 5.14
C LEU A 40 6.73 -14.71 5.17
N GLU A 41 6.71 -13.52 5.77
CA GLU A 41 5.54 -12.63 5.77
C GLU A 41 5.25 -12.03 4.38
N LEU A 42 6.24 -12.05 3.48
CA LEU A 42 6.09 -11.75 2.05
C LEU A 42 6.24 -12.98 1.14
N GLU A 43 5.99 -14.19 1.64
CA GLU A 43 6.05 -15.39 0.81
C GLU A 43 5.03 -15.30 -0.35
N GLY A 44 5.47 -15.62 -1.57
CA GLY A 44 4.64 -15.52 -2.79
C GLY A 44 4.36 -14.10 -3.29
N VAL A 45 4.77 -13.06 -2.56
CA VAL A 45 4.54 -11.66 -2.92
C VAL A 45 5.55 -11.18 -3.93
N ARG A 46 5.07 -10.53 -5.00
CA ARG A 46 5.96 -9.88 -5.97
C ARG A 46 6.69 -8.72 -5.29
N VAL A 47 7.99 -8.59 -5.51
CA VAL A 47 8.78 -7.47 -4.98
C VAL A 47 9.44 -6.75 -6.15
N PHE A 48 9.32 -5.43 -6.17
CA PHE A 48 10.13 -4.60 -7.03
C PHE A 48 11.45 -4.36 -6.30
N ASP A 49 12.55 -4.91 -6.83
CA ASP A 49 13.90 -4.65 -6.34
C ASP A 49 14.76 -4.07 -7.47
N LYS A 50 15.16 -2.81 -7.30
CA LYS A 50 16.19 -2.13 -8.11
C LYS A 50 17.21 -1.48 -7.17
N GLY A 51 17.96 -2.32 -6.45
CA GLY A 51 19.08 -1.92 -5.60
C GLY A 51 18.62 -1.25 -4.31
N VAL A 52 18.67 0.07 -4.28
CA VAL A 52 18.29 0.89 -3.11
C VAL A 52 16.77 1.07 -2.99
N ARG A 53 16.02 0.67 -4.02
CA ARG A 53 14.55 0.67 -4.02
C ARG A 53 14.07 -0.77 -3.99
N CYS A 54 13.57 -1.19 -2.84
CA CYS A 54 12.95 -2.49 -2.66
C CYS A 54 11.58 -2.28 -2.00
N VAL A 55 10.50 -2.60 -2.71
CA VAL A 55 9.12 -2.43 -2.23
C VAL A 55 8.26 -3.64 -2.59
N PRO A 56 7.35 -4.07 -1.71
CA PRO A 56 6.42 -5.12 -2.03
C PRO A 56 5.40 -4.58 -3.05
N LEU A 57 5.19 -5.36 -4.11
CA LEU A 57 4.14 -5.11 -5.09
C LEU A 57 2.91 -5.86 -4.66
N MET A 58 1.84 -5.10 -4.47
CA MET A 58 0.67 -5.66 -3.85
C MET A 58 -0.18 -6.47 -4.79
N GLY A 59 -0.17 -6.18 -6.11
CA GLY A 59 -1.26 -6.68 -6.96
C GLY A 59 -2.63 -6.32 -6.38
N TYR A 60 -3.69 -6.58 -7.13
CA TYR A 60 -5.04 -6.43 -6.60
C TYR A 60 -5.95 -7.41 -7.31
N GLU A 61 -6.61 -8.26 -6.55
CA GLU A 61 -7.73 -8.99 -7.10
C GLU A 61 -8.94 -8.05 -7.11
N SER A 62 -9.74 -8.09 -8.18
CA SER A 62 -10.94 -7.27 -8.24
C SER A 62 -11.95 -7.75 -7.21
N SER A 63 -11.81 -7.26 -5.97
CA SER A 63 -12.79 -7.52 -4.91
C SER A 63 -14.17 -7.03 -5.37
N SER A 64 -15.16 -7.90 -5.31
CA SER A 64 -16.55 -7.53 -5.59
C SER A 64 -17.29 -7.03 -4.34
N THR A 65 -16.76 -7.30 -3.14
CA THR A 65 -17.45 -7.01 -1.85
C THR A 65 -16.55 -6.32 -0.84
N TRP A 66 -17.14 -5.71 0.19
CA TRP A 66 -16.38 -5.14 1.32
C TRP A 66 -15.76 -6.22 2.21
N GLU A 67 -16.36 -7.41 2.27
CA GLU A 67 -15.85 -8.54 3.07
C GLU A 67 -14.54 -9.06 2.51
N THR A 68 -14.48 -9.22 1.19
CA THR A 68 -13.25 -9.61 0.46
C THR A 68 -12.18 -8.54 0.60
N ALA A 69 -12.57 -7.25 0.53
CA ALA A 69 -11.65 -6.15 0.81
C ALA A 69 -11.03 -6.21 2.22
N LEU A 70 -11.83 -6.61 3.22
CA LEU A 70 -11.37 -6.71 4.60
C LEU A 70 -10.47 -7.94 4.81
N ASP A 71 -10.76 -9.06 4.13
CA ASP A 71 -9.86 -10.23 4.13
C ASP A 71 -8.52 -9.91 3.49
N GLU A 72 -8.53 -9.31 2.30
CA GLU A 72 -7.31 -8.87 1.60
C GLU A 72 -6.49 -7.92 2.48
N TYR A 73 -7.16 -7.02 3.21
CA TYR A 73 -6.48 -6.11 4.12
C TYR A 73 -5.76 -6.85 5.25
N ALA A 74 -6.50 -7.72 5.94
CA ALA A 74 -6.07 -8.34 7.18
C ALA A 74 -5.17 -9.56 6.99
N LYS A 75 -5.36 -10.31 5.90
CA LYS A 75 -4.71 -11.60 5.61
C LYS A 75 -3.95 -11.62 4.29
N GLY A 76 -4.21 -10.68 3.39
CA GLY A 76 -3.65 -10.73 2.04
C GLY A 76 -4.35 -11.77 1.16
N THR A 77 -3.65 -12.24 0.14
CA THR A 77 -4.07 -13.35 -0.73
C THR A 77 -2.88 -14.31 -0.92
N PRO A 78 -3.07 -15.51 -1.49
CA PRO A 78 -1.94 -16.41 -1.77
C PRO A 78 -0.84 -15.81 -2.67
N LYS A 79 -1.10 -14.70 -3.36
CA LYS A 79 -0.15 -14.01 -4.26
C LYS A 79 0.33 -12.67 -3.71
N THR A 80 -0.20 -12.22 -2.57
CA THR A 80 -0.08 -10.83 -2.10
C THR A 80 -0.07 -10.77 -0.58
N ALA A 81 0.82 -9.98 0.01
CA ALA A 81 0.88 -9.86 1.47
C ALA A 81 -0.38 -9.23 2.05
N ALA A 82 -0.59 -9.43 3.35
CA ALA A 82 -1.56 -8.67 4.11
C ALA A 82 -1.20 -7.19 4.04
N LEU A 83 -2.14 -6.40 3.52
CA LEU A 83 -1.93 -4.97 3.33
C LEU A 83 -1.67 -4.24 4.64
N ARG A 84 -2.26 -4.72 5.73
CA ARG A 84 -1.97 -4.25 7.09
C ARG A 84 -0.48 -4.30 7.43
N ILE A 85 0.21 -5.40 7.12
CA ILE A 85 1.64 -5.55 7.41
C ILE A 85 2.43 -4.48 6.64
N ILE A 86 2.07 -4.26 5.37
CA ILE A 86 2.75 -3.28 4.52
C ILE A 86 2.50 -1.85 5.00
N GLU A 87 1.29 -1.53 5.49
CA GLU A 87 1.03 -0.22 6.09
C GLU A 87 1.75 -0.04 7.44
N GLN A 88 1.89 -1.10 8.24
CA GLN A 88 2.60 -1.08 9.53
C GLN A 88 4.09 -0.83 9.40
N HIS A 89 4.72 -1.41 8.38
CA HIS A 89 6.13 -1.16 8.08
C HIS A 89 6.38 0.22 7.46
N GLN A 90 5.33 1.04 7.30
CA GLN A 90 5.40 2.41 6.80
C GLN A 90 6.23 2.55 5.53
N PHE A 91 6.23 1.52 4.67
CA PHE A 91 6.71 1.69 3.31
C PHE A 91 5.98 2.93 2.78
N GLY A 92 6.70 3.99 2.44
CA GLY A 92 6.07 5.30 2.28
C GLY A 92 4.90 5.26 1.28
N SER A 93 4.04 6.29 1.24
CA SER A 93 2.87 6.36 0.35
C SER A 93 3.14 6.04 -1.14
N LEU A 94 4.41 6.08 -1.53
CA LEU A 94 4.94 5.73 -2.83
C LEU A 94 4.85 4.26 -3.21
N TRP A 95 4.73 3.28 -2.30
CA TRP A 95 4.67 1.86 -2.70
C TRP A 95 3.47 1.59 -3.64
N ARG A 96 2.35 2.26 -3.40
CA ARG A 96 1.14 2.22 -4.25
C ARG A 96 1.44 2.72 -5.67
N LEU A 97 2.36 3.66 -5.80
CA LEU A 97 2.79 4.22 -7.09
C LEU A 97 3.79 3.32 -7.83
N ARG A 98 4.30 2.27 -7.19
CA ARG A 98 5.30 1.36 -7.78
C ARG A 98 4.72 0.11 -8.41
N GLU A 99 3.42 -0.15 -8.29
CA GLU A 99 2.76 -1.20 -9.08
C GLU A 99 2.97 -0.88 -10.58
N PRO A 100 3.68 -1.72 -11.34
CA PRO A 100 3.97 -1.43 -12.75
C PRO A 100 2.70 -1.41 -13.60
N ASP A 101 1.73 -2.29 -13.31
CA ASP A 101 0.48 -2.31 -14.06
C ASP A 101 -0.39 -1.09 -13.73
N ALA A 102 -0.74 -0.33 -14.76
CA ALA A 102 -1.48 0.92 -14.60
C ALA A 102 -2.91 0.71 -14.09
N VAL A 103 -3.54 -0.40 -14.48
CA VAL A 103 -4.89 -0.75 -14.03
C VAL A 103 -4.87 -1.11 -12.56
N GLN A 104 -3.94 -1.98 -12.15
CA GLN A 104 -3.74 -2.36 -10.75
C GLN A 104 -3.36 -1.17 -9.87
N ARG A 105 -2.44 -0.31 -10.34
CA ARG A 105 -2.05 0.93 -9.63
C ARG A 105 -3.24 1.86 -9.39
N LYS A 106 -4.06 2.11 -10.43
CA LYS A 106 -5.27 2.96 -10.30
C LYS A 106 -6.27 2.35 -9.31
N ARG A 107 -6.43 1.02 -9.31
CA ARG A 107 -7.29 0.31 -8.36
C ARG A 107 -6.78 0.47 -6.92
N LEU A 108 -5.49 0.24 -6.67
CA LEU A 108 -4.86 0.41 -5.36
C LEU A 108 -5.09 1.82 -4.80
N ILE A 109 -4.86 2.86 -5.61
CA ILE A 109 -5.06 4.26 -5.21
C ILE A 109 -6.53 4.53 -4.87
N ASN A 110 -7.45 4.15 -5.76
CA ASN A 110 -8.88 4.43 -5.58
C ASN A 110 -9.49 3.68 -4.40
N LYS A 111 -9.10 2.41 -4.23
CA LYS A 111 -9.66 1.57 -3.18
C LYS A 111 -9.16 2.03 -1.81
N HIS A 112 -7.86 2.30 -1.64
CA HIS A 112 -7.35 2.85 -0.39
C HIS A 112 -7.95 4.21 -0.03
N SER A 113 -8.12 5.09 -1.01
CA SER A 113 -8.77 6.40 -0.78
C SER A 113 -10.20 6.25 -0.24
N ARG A 114 -10.91 5.19 -0.64
CA ARG A 114 -12.31 4.93 -0.24
C ARG A 114 -12.43 4.06 1.02
N LEU A 115 -11.37 3.37 1.45
CA LEU A 115 -11.41 2.35 2.51
C LEU A 115 -10.76 2.76 3.83
N SER A 116 -10.31 4.01 4.01
CA SER A 116 -9.82 4.48 5.32
C SER A 116 -10.77 4.08 6.45
N PRO A 117 -12.10 4.30 6.38
CA PRO A 117 -12.95 3.92 7.49
C PRO A 117 -13.07 2.41 7.75
N LEU A 118 -12.97 1.59 6.70
CA LEU A 118 -13.02 0.13 6.82
C LEU A 118 -11.77 -0.40 7.54
N TYR A 119 -10.60 0.09 7.13
CA TYR A 119 -9.32 -0.34 7.68
C TYR A 119 -9.03 0.29 9.04
N ASP A 120 -9.39 1.55 9.24
CA ASP A 120 -9.31 2.22 10.54
C ASP A 120 -10.21 1.53 11.57
N ALA A 121 -11.40 1.05 11.17
CA ALA A 121 -12.26 0.23 12.02
C ALA A 121 -11.60 -1.11 12.38
N PHE A 122 -10.93 -1.75 11.41
CA PHE A 122 -10.12 -2.94 11.69
C PHE A 122 -9.04 -2.66 12.72
N GLU A 123 -8.20 -1.64 12.51
CA GLU A 123 -7.09 -1.32 13.41
C GLU A 123 -7.59 -0.95 14.80
N LYS A 124 -8.74 -0.27 14.91
CA LYS A 124 -9.35 0.01 16.21
C LYS A 124 -9.75 -1.26 16.94
N VAL A 125 -10.53 -2.15 16.30
CA VAL A 125 -10.95 -3.41 16.93
C VAL A 125 -9.76 -4.32 17.21
N TYR A 126 -8.76 -4.34 16.34
CA TYR A 126 -7.52 -5.07 16.56
C TYR A 126 -6.72 -4.51 17.74
N SER A 127 -6.64 -3.20 17.89
CA SER A 127 -5.95 -2.58 19.04
C SER A 127 -6.64 -2.90 20.36
N GLU A 128 -7.97 -2.93 20.36
CA GLU A 128 -8.78 -3.21 21.56
C GLU A 128 -8.82 -4.70 21.92
N ARG A 129 -8.90 -5.60 20.92
CA ARG A 129 -9.23 -7.02 21.13
C ARG A 129 -8.27 -7.99 20.46
N GLY A 130 -7.41 -7.52 19.56
CA GLY A 130 -6.56 -8.35 18.71
C GLY A 130 -5.59 -9.24 19.50
N ARG A 131 -5.15 -8.82 20.69
CA ARG A 131 -4.35 -9.69 21.59
C ARG A 131 -5.09 -10.93 22.06
N VAL A 132 -6.42 -10.85 22.20
CA VAL A 132 -7.26 -11.94 22.70
C VAL A 132 -7.78 -12.81 21.56
N VAL A 133 -8.24 -12.18 20.47
CA VAL A 133 -8.98 -12.89 19.41
C VAL A 133 -8.20 -13.07 18.11
N GLY A 134 -7.00 -12.46 18.01
CA GLY A 134 -6.19 -12.46 16.80
C GLY A 134 -6.87 -11.78 15.60
N VAL A 135 -6.21 -11.86 14.44
CA VAL A 135 -6.72 -11.30 13.18
C VAL A 135 -8.06 -11.92 12.77
N SER A 136 -8.17 -13.25 12.85
CA SER A 136 -9.39 -13.97 12.46
C SER A 136 -10.59 -13.59 13.33
N GLY A 137 -10.41 -13.42 14.65
CA GLY A 137 -11.50 -13.00 15.52
C GLY A 137 -11.96 -11.57 15.27
N VAL A 138 -11.04 -10.66 14.95
CA VAL A 138 -11.39 -9.28 14.55
C VAL A 138 -12.24 -9.28 13.27
N LEU A 139 -11.85 -10.09 12.28
CA LEU A 139 -12.64 -10.27 11.06
C LEU A 139 -14.05 -10.79 11.36
N THR A 140 -14.17 -11.79 12.23
CA THR A 140 -15.48 -12.33 12.64
C THR A 140 -16.36 -11.25 13.30
N ILE A 141 -15.79 -10.43 14.19
CA ILE A 141 -16.51 -9.33 14.86
C ILE A 141 -17.03 -8.32 13.83
N LEU A 142 -16.15 -7.86 12.94
CA LEU A 142 -16.52 -6.86 11.94
C LEU A 142 -17.50 -7.41 10.91
N LYS A 143 -17.26 -8.62 10.39
CA LYS A 143 -18.14 -9.23 9.40
C LYS A 143 -19.50 -9.58 9.97
N GLY A 144 -19.54 -10.09 11.20
CA GLY A 144 -20.78 -10.41 11.89
C GLY A 144 -21.68 -9.20 12.11
N ARG A 145 -21.10 -8.04 12.44
CA ARG A 145 -21.87 -6.81 12.71
C ARG A 145 -22.60 -6.26 11.46
N TRP A 146 -22.08 -6.50 10.26
CA TRP A 146 -22.69 -6.06 9.00
C TRP A 146 -23.08 -7.24 8.10
N SER A 147 -23.33 -8.41 8.69
CA SER A 147 -23.69 -9.62 7.95
C SER A 147 -24.91 -9.38 7.07
N GLY A 148 -24.83 -9.77 5.79
CA GLY A 148 -25.92 -9.61 4.83
C GLY A 148 -26.02 -8.24 4.15
N VAL A 149 -25.21 -7.25 4.55
CA VAL A 149 -25.17 -5.94 3.88
C VAL A 149 -24.30 -6.02 2.61
N LYS A 150 -24.93 -5.97 1.44
CA LYS A 150 -24.22 -6.05 0.15
C LYS A 150 -23.53 -4.74 -0.26
N SER A 151 -24.03 -3.60 0.22
CA SER A 151 -23.51 -2.28 -0.19
C SER A 151 -22.23 -1.92 0.55
N SER A 152 -21.08 -2.01 -0.12
CA SER A 152 -19.78 -1.62 0.44
C SER A 152 -19.78 -0.15 0.90
N ALA A 153 -20.36 0.75 0.12
CA ALA A 153 -20.41 2.18 0.47
C ALA A 153 -21.18 2.43 1.77
N ARG A 154 -22.26 1.68 2.01
CA ARG A 154 -23.02 1.75 3.25
C ARG A 154 -22.18 1.27 4.43
N VAL A 155 -21.55 0.10 4.32
CA VAL A 155 -20.73 -0.49 5.40
C VAL A 155 -19.56 0.42 5.76
N ILE A 156 -18.83 0.94 4.78
CA ILE A 156 -17.69 1.85 5.00
C ILE A 156 -18.14 3.08 5.79
N ARG A 157 -19.29 3.69 5.41
CA ARG A 157 -19.84 4.84 6.13
C ARG A 157 -20.19 4.49 7.58
N GLU A 158 -20.97 3.42 7.78
CA GLU A 158 -21.44 3.00 9.10
C GLU A 158 -20.27 2.59 10.02
N MET A 159 -19.21 1.98 9.47
CA MET A 159 -17.98 1.71 10.22
C MET A 159 -17.26 3.00 10.62
N GLY A 160 -17.18 3.98 9.73
CA GLY A 160 -16.61 5.29 10.03
C GLY A 160 -17.36 6.01 11.15
N GLU A 161 -18.68 5.92 11.16
CA GLU A 161 -19.52 6.45 12.24
C GLU A 161 -19.31 5.68 13.55
N ALA A 162 -19.37 4.36 13.50
CA ALA A 162 -19.33 3.50 14.69
C ALA A 162 -17.96 3.49 15.38
N TYR A 163 -16.86 3.54 14.62
CA TYR A 163 -15.51 3.38 15.17
C TYR A 163 -14.71 4.67 15.20
N LEU A 164 -14.98 5.62 14.31
CA LEU A 164 -14.17 6.85 14.17
C LEU A 164 -14.92 8.12 14.57
N GLY A 165 -16.21 8.02 14.93
CA GLY A 165 -17.03 9.18 15.26
C GLY A 165 -17.27 10.14 14.09
N LYS A 166 -16.94 9.72 12.85
CA LYS A 166 -17.10 10.53 11.65
C LYS A 166 -18.56 10.51 11.21
N LYS A 167 -19.41 11.40 11.74
CA LYS A 167 -20.72 11.67 11.13
C LYS A 167 -20.50 12.44 9.83
N LYS A 168 -21.05 11.96 8.70
CA LYS A 168 -21.19 12.81 7.52
C LYS A 168 -22.18 13.93 7.88
N THR A 169 -21.71 15.17 7.89
CA THR A 169 -22.58 16.32 7.66
C THR A 169 -23.19 16.15 6.26
N THR A 170 -24.52 16.15 6.24
CA THR A 170 -25.39 15.98 5.07
C THR A 170 -25.04 16.95 3.95
#